data_AF-A0A6I5C8B3-F1
#
_entry.id   AF-A0A6I5C8B3-F1
#
_cell.length_a   1.000
_cell.length_b   1.000
_cell.length_c   1.000
_cell.angle_alpha   90.00
_cell.angle_beta   90.00
_cell.angle_gamma   90.00
#
_symmetry.space_group_name_H-M   'P 1'
#
loop_
_entity.id
_entity.type
_entity.pdbx_description
1 polymer ?
#
loop_
_entity_poly.entity_id
_entity_poly.type
_entity_poly.pdbx_seq_one_letter_code
_entity_poly.pdbx_strand_id
1 'polypeptide(L)'
;ARARAAVVAVDLPSGVEADSGEVRGAAVRADLTVTFGTHKPGLLVDPAREYAGTVRLVDIGLGAELPADPELEALQHADVAALLPRPAAESDKYRRGVVGVAAGSARYPGAAVL
;
A
#
# COMPACT_ATOMS: atom_id res chain seq x y z
N ALA A 1 -21.46 -7.71 15.50
CA ALA A 1 -22.27 -6.53 15.12
C ALA A 1 -21.35 -5.32 15.10
N ARG A 2 -21.36 -4.48 14.04
CA ARG A 2 -20.60 -3.21 14.06
C ARG A 2 -21.15 -2.33 15.20
N ALA A 3 -20.27 -1.63 15.91
CA ALA A 3 -20.69 -0.62 16.87
C ALA A 3 -21.50 0.47 16.13
N ARG A 4 -22.47 1.08 16.81
CA ARG A 4 -23.21 2.23 16.24
C ARG A 4 -22.35 3.50 16.16
N ALA A 5 -21.22 3.53 16.84
CA ALA A 5 -20.25 4.63 16.83
C ALA A 5 -19.09 4.32 15.89
N ALA A 6 -18.51 5.37 15.32
CA ALA A 6 -17.28 5.26 14.54
C ALA A 6 -16.14 4.77 15.43
N VAL A 7 -15.36 3.80 14.93
CA VAL A 7 -14.20 3.25 15.64
C VAL A 7 -12.93 3.86 15.06
N VAL A 8 -12.17 4.57 15.90
CA VAL A 8 -10.87 5.12 15.54
C VAL A 8 -9.78 4.37 16.28
N ALA A 9 -8.90 3.70 15.55
CA ALA A 9 -7.69 3.12 16.11
C ALA A 9 -6.57 4.19 16.16
N VAL A 10 -5.84 4.19 17.26
CA VAL A 10 -4.65 5.03 17.44
C VAL A 10 -3.44 4.13 17.24
N ASP A 11 -2.58 4.53 16.32
CA ASP A 11 -1.41 3.83 15.82
C ASP A 11 -1.66 2.57 14.99
N LEU A 12 -2.31 1.58 15.58
CA LEU A 12 -2.60 0.26 15.00
C LEU A 12 -3.89 -0.29 15.62
N PRO A 13 -4.79 -0.95 14.85
CA PRO A 13 -5.93 -1.62 15.46
C PRO A 13 -5.46 -2.67 16.46
N SER A 14 -5.95 -2.59 17.70
CA SER A 14 -5.53 -3.52 18.75
C SER A 14 -5.83 -4.96 18.36
N GLY A 15 -4.85 -5.86 18.51
CA GLY A 15 -4.94 -7.26 18.10
C GLY A 15 -4.32 -7.57 16.73
N VAL A 16 -3.84 -6.56 16.01
CA VAL A 16 -3.01 -6.71 14.81
C VAL A 16 -1.52 -6.77 15.18
N GLU A 17 -0.77 -7.62 14.50
CA GLU A 17 0.71 -7.63 14.54
C GLU A 17 1.26 -6.59 13.53
N ALA A 18 2.18 -5.74 13.97
CA ALA A 18 2.57 -4.51 13.26
C ALA A 18 3.40 -4.76 11.99
N ASP A 19 4.27 -5.76 12.02
CA ASP A 19 5.28 -5.97 10.96
C ASP A 19 4.81 -6.99 9.92
N SER A 20 4.11 -8.03 10.37
CA SER A 20 3.61 -9.12 9.54
C SER A 20 2.18 -8.91 9.04
N GLY A 21 1.39 -8.10 9.75
CA GLY A 21 -0.06 -8.00 9.50
C GLY A 21 -0.86 -9.23 9.91
N GLU A 22 -0.26 -10.18 10.65
CA GLU A 22 -1.00 -11.32 11.18
C GLU A 22 -2.05 -10.89 12.22
N VAL A 23 -3.18 -11.61 12.24
CA VAL A 23 -4.26 -11.44 13.23
C VAL A 23 -4.53 -12.81 13.86
N ARG A 24 -3.97 -13.06 15.05
CA ARG A 24 -3.98 -14.38 15.72
C ARG A 24 -5.20 -14.63 16.61
N GLY A 25 -6.18 -13.74 16.60
CA GLY A 25 -7.36 -13.81 17.46
C GLY A 25 -8.34 -12.68 17.15
N ALA A 26 -8.90 -12.08 18.21
CA ALA A 26 -9.76 -10.92 18.05
C ALA A 26 -8.92 -9.67 17.76
N ALA A 27 -9.31 -8.91 16.74
CA ALA A 27 -8.75 -7.59 16.45
C ALA A 27 -9.86 -6.56 16.26
N VAL A 28 -9.57 -5.32 16.64
CA VAL A 28 -10.45 -4.19 16.42
C VAL A 28 -10.57 -3.93 14.92
N ARG A 29 -11.79 -3.82 14.42
CA ARG A 29 -12.05 -3.30 13.06
C ARG A 29 -12.37 -1.82 13.15
N ALA A 30 -11.42 -1.00 12.73
CA ALA A 30 -11.54 0.45 12.74
C ALA A 30 -12.21 0.96 11.45
N ASP A 31 -12.92 2.09 11.55
CA ASP A 31 -13.32 2.88 10.39
C ASP A 31 -12.19 3.81 9.94
N LEU A 32 -11.36 4.26 10.90
CA LEU A 32 -10.16 5.09 10.69
C LEU A 32 -9.02 4.62 11.62
N THR A 33 -7.80 4.56 11.11
CA THR A 33 -6.58 4.43 11.90
C THR A 33 -5.71 5.66 11.71
N VAL A 34 -5.34 6.32 12.82
CA VAL A 34 -4.38 7.42 12.82
C VAL A 34 -3.04 6.87 13.31
N THR A 35 -2.04 6.82 12.45
CA THR A 35 -0.71 6.28 12.76
C THR A 35 0.36 7.36 12.74
N PHE A 36 1.51 7.09 13.36
CA PHE A 36 2.57 8.08 13.60
C PHE A 36 3.95 7.57 13.21
N GLY A 37 4.85 8.51 12.89
CA GLY A 37 6.22 8.23 12.46
C GLY A 37 6.25 7.71 11.03
N THR A 38 5.85 6.45 10.83
CA THR A 38 5.77 5.78 9.52
C THR A 38 4.55 4.86 9.45
N HIS A 39 4.24 4.38 8.24
CA HIS A 39 3.27 3.30 8.08
C HIS A 39 3.88 1.98 8.57
N LYS A 40 3.15 1.28 9.45
CA LYS A 40 3.47 -0.10 9.82
C LYS A 40 3.01 -1.03 8.68
N PRO A 41 3.80 -2.04 8.27
CA PRO A 41 3.41 -2.93 7.18
C PRO A 41 2.05 -3.59 7.40
N GLY A 42 1.72 -3.97 8.63
CA GLY A 42 0.43 -4.54 9.01
C GLY A 42 -0.79 -3.65 8.75
N LEU A 43 -0.61 -2.34 8.53
CA LEU A 43 -1.70 -1.46 8.09
C LEU A 43 -2.02 -1.60 6.59
N LEU A 44 -1.11 -2.19 5.81
CA LEU A 44 -1.15 -2.21 4.36
C LEU A 44 -1.23 -3.61 3.75
N VAL A 45 -0.89 -4.66 4.52
CA VAL A 45 -0.94 -6.06 4.06
C VAL A 45 -2.10 -6.83 4.68
N ASP A 46 -2.68 -7.75 3.92
CA ASP A 46 -3.74 -8.63 4.41
C ASP A 46 -3.14 -9.72 5.36
N PRO A 47 -3.89 -10.16 6.39
CA PRO A 47 -5.29 -9.81 6.68
C PRO A 47 -5.50 -8.49 7.43
N ALA A 48 -4.48 -7.92 8.05
CA ALA A 48 -4.65 -6.78 8.95
C ALA A 48 -5.12 -5.48 8.28
N ARG A 49 -4.82 -5.27 6.99
CA ARG A 49 -5.36 -4.17 6.19
C ARG A 49 -6.88 -4.05 6.29
N GLU A 50 -7.60 -5.17 6.37
CA GLU A 50 -9.07 -5.17 6.51
C GLU A 50 -9.58 -4.65 7.87
N TYR A 51 -8.69 -4.54 8.85
CA TYR A 51 -8.98 -4.07 10.22
C TYR A 51 -8.62 -2.60 10.39
N ALA A 52 -7.78 -2.03 9.53
CA ALA A 52 -7.27 -0.68 9.65
C ALA A 52 -8.25 0.41 9.18
N GLY A 53 -9.22 0.06 8.33
CA GLY A 53 -10.13 1.04 7.73
C GLY A 53 -9.36 2.07 6.89
N THR A 54 -9.73 3.34 6.99
CA THR A 54 -8.97 4.42 6.37
C THR A 54 -7.71 4.71 7.19
N VAL A 55 -6.52 4.70 6.59
CA VAL A 55 -5.28 5.04 7.31
C VAL A 55 -4.91 6.51 7.10
N ARG A 56 -4.48 7.18 8.17
CA ARG A 56 -3.95 8.55 8.17
C ARG A 56 -2.64 8.57 8.95
N LEU A 57 -1.53 8.82 8.24
CA LEU A 57 -0.26 9.12 8.87
C LEU A 57 -0.28 10.58 9.34
N VAL A 58 -0.05 10.80 10.63
CA VAL A 58 0.10 12.13 11.23
C VAL A 58 1.55 12.29 11.65
N ASP A 59 2.18 13.35 11.16
CA ASP A 59 3.51 13.74 11.60
C ASP A 59 3.45 14.31 13.02
N ILE A 60 4.32 13.78 13.87
CA ILE A 60 4.48 14.18 15.27
C ILE A 60 5.92 14.64 15.57
N GLY A 61 6.74 14.85 14.53
CA GLY A 61 8.11 15.37 14.65
C GLY A 61 9.18 14.32 14.91
N LEU A 62 8.96 13.06 14.49
CA LEU A 62 9.93 11.96 14.66
C LEU A 62 10.96 11.84 13.52
N GLY A 63 10.97 12.78 12.58
CA GLY A 63 11.77 12.65 11.36
C GLY A 63 13.28 12.52 11.59
N ALA A 64 13.81 13.11 12.68
CA ALA A 64 15.25 13.05 12.99
C ALA A 64 15.66 11.74 13.69
N GLU A 65 14.69 11.05 14.28
CA GLU A 65 14.84 9.82 15.04
C GLU A 65 14.63 8.57 14.17
N LEU A 66 14.01 8.73 13.00
CA LEU A 66 13.79 7.65 12.06
C LEU A 66 15.07 7.33 11.26
N PRO A 67 15.29 6.05 10.91
CA PRO A 67 16.36 5.68 9.99
C PRO A 67 16.24 6.44 8.65
N ALA A 68 17.38 6.85 8.09
CA ALA A 68 17.41 7.55 6.81
C ALA A 68 16.92 6.66 5.65
N ASP A 69 17.28 5.38 5.69
CA ASP A 69 16.90 4.39 4.69
C ASP A 69 15.75 3.52 5.23
N PRO A 70 14.56 3.57 4.60
CA PRO A 70 13.45 2.71 5.01
C PRO A 70 13.68 1.26 4.57
N GLU A 71 13.27 0.30 5.40
CA GLU A 71 13.25 -1.12 5.02
C GLU A 71 12.16 -1.44 3.98
N LEU A 72 11.06 -0.66 4.00
CA LEU A 72 9.90 -0.81 3.14
C LEU A 72 9.34 0.56 2.76
N GLU A 73 8.93 0.70 1.51
CA GLU A 73 8.28 1.91 1.00
C GLU A 73 6.86 1.61 0.53
N ALA A 74 5.91 2.47 0.94
CA ALA A 74 4.53 2.43 0.50
C ALA A 74 4.28 3.54 -0.51
N LEU A 75 4.39 3.23 -1.81
CA LEU A 75 4.23 4.21 -2.88
C LEU A 75 2.89 4.93 -2.82
N GLN A 76 2.94 6.25 -2.79
CA GLN A 76 1.81 7.15 -2.94
C GLN A 76 1.66 7.60 -4.39
N HIS A 77 0.55 8.27 -4.69
CA HIS A 77 0.25 8.76 -6.03
C HIS A 77 1.36 9.63 -6.62
N ALA A 78 1.97 10.50 -5.81
CA ALA A 78 3.06 11.38 -6.25
C ALA A 78 4.32 10.59 -6.62
N ASP A 79 4.63 9.55 -5.84
CA ASP A 79 5.80 8.69 -6.07
C ASP A 79 5.64 7.95 -7.40
N VAL A 80 4.48 7.32 -7.61
CA VAL A 80 4.16 6.65 -8.88
C VAL A 80 4.21 7.64 -10.05
N ALA A 81 3.65 8.84 -9.90
CA ALA A 81 3.67 9.85 -10.95
C ALA A 81 5.08 10.34 -11.29
N ALA A 82 6.00 10.34 -10.33
CA ALA A 82 7.40 10.70 -10.54
C ALA A 82 8.19 9.60 -11.27
N LEU A 83 7.82 8.33 -11.08
CA LEU A 83 8.44 7.18 -11.75
C LEU A 83 8.00 7.02 -13.22
N LEU A 84 6.82 7.53 -13.58
CA LEU A 84 6.29 7.36 -14.94
C LEU A 84 7.06 8.21 -15.97
N PRO A 85 7.55 7.61 -17.07
CA PRO A 85 8.23 8.36 -18.12
C PRO A 85 7.27 9.32 -18.82
N ARG A 86 7.72 10.56 -19.06
CA ARG A 86 6.96 11.58 -19.78
C ARG A 86 7.42 11.65 -21.24
N PRO A 87 6.52 11.44 -22.22
CA PRO A 87 6.87 11.60 -23.63
C PRO A 87 7.30 13.04 -23.95
N ALA A 88 8.45 13.18 -24.61
CA ALA A 88 8.92 14.44 -25.18
C ALA A 88 8.48 14.59 -26.65
N ALA A 89 8.72 15.75 -27.25
CA ALA A 89 8.26 16.08 -28.60
C ALA A 89 8.79 15.11 -29.68
N GLU A 90 9.96 14.53 -29.46
CA GLU A 90 10.64 13.57 -30.33
C GLU A 90 10.31 12.10 -30.01
N SER A 91 9.35 11.84 -29.11
CA SER A 91 8.96 10.48 -28.73
C SER A 91 8.08 9.82 -29.80
N ASP A 92 8.69 8.95 -30.60
CA ASP A 92 7.98 8.08 -31.55
C ASP A 92 7.71 6.66 -31.00
N LYS A 93 7.04 5.84 -31.81
CA LYS A 93 6.61 4.47 -31.47
C LYS A 93 7.75 3.50 -31.15
N TYR A 94 8.97 3.75 -31.64
CA TYR A 94 10.13 2.90 -31.40
C TYR A 94 10.99 3.44 -30.26
N ARG A 95 11.09 4.77 -30.12
CA ARG A 95 11.84 5.42 -29.03
C ARG A 95 11.24 5.16 -27.65
N ARG A 96 9.95 4.82 -27.58
CA ARG A 96 9.26 4.39 -26.34
C ARG A 96 9.38 2.89 -26.05
N GLY A 97 10.19 2.16 -26.81
CA GLY A 97 10.39 0.72 -26.64
C GLY A 97 9.33 -0.12 -27.36
N VAL A 98 9.70 -1.36 -27.69
CA VAL A 98 8.82 -2.38 -28.27
C VAL A 98 8.95 -3.64 -27.43
N VAL A 99 7.82 -4.16 -26.94
CA VAL A 99 7.77 -5.34 -26.08
C VAL A 99 7.11 -6.49 -26.84
N GLY A 100 7.75 -7.65 -26.83
CA GLY A 100 7.14 -8.92 -27.22
C GLY A 100 6.64 -9.67 -25.98
N VAL A 101 5.43 -10.20 -26.04
CA VAL A 101 4.83 -10.97 -24.95
C VAL A 101 4.60 -12.41 -25.42
N ALA A 102 5.23 -13.37 -24.73
CA ALA A 102 5.00 -14.79 -24.93
C ALA A 102 4.15 -15.32 -23.77
N ALA A 103 2.83 -15.28 -23.94
CA ALA A 103 1.87 -15.67 -22.93
C ALA A 103 0.70 -16.45 -23.55
N GLY A 104 -0.14 -17.03 -22.69
CA GLY A 104 -1.33 -17.78 -23.11
C GLY A 104 -1.09 -19.26 -23.39
N SER A 105 -2.20 -19.98 -23.50
CA SER A 105 -2.25 -21.40 -23.83
C SER A 105 -3.63 -21.75 -24.36
N ALA A 106 -3.84 -22.98 -24.81
CA ALA A 106 -5.18 -23.46 -25.18
C ALA A 106 -6.19 -23.34 -24.02
N ARG A 107 -5.73 -23.48 -22.76
CA ARG A 107 -6.57 -23.34 -21.56
C ARG A 107 -6.79 -21.88 -21.15
N TYR A 108 -5.80 -21.03 -21.40
CA TYR A 108 -5.82 -19.62 -21.01
C TYR A 108 -5.53 -18.71 -22.21
N PRO A 109 -6.39 -18.69 -23.24
CA PRO A 109 -6.12 -17.95 -24.46
C PRO A 109 -6.13 -16.43 -24.24
N GLY A 110 -6.89 -15.95 -23.25
CA GLY A 110 -6.99 -14.52 -22.94
C GLY A 110 -5.76 -13.92 -22.26
N ALA A 111 -4.83 -14.74 -21.74
CA ALA A 111 -3.68 -14.22 -20.98
C ALA A 111 -2.68 -13.45 -21.85
N ALA A 112 -2.68 -13.63 -23.17
CA ALA A 112 -1.86 -12.84 -24.09
C ALA A 112 -2.52 -11.51 -24.52
N VAL A 113 -3.81 -11.33 -24.20
CA VAL A 113 -4.59 -10.14 -24.59
C VAL A 113 -4.52 -9.04 -23.52
N LEU A 114 -4.35 -9.44 -22.25
CA LEU A 114 -4.18 -8.55 -21.10
C LEU A 114 -2.70 -8.27 -20.86
#